data_AF-A0A7Y5G1Y7-F1
#
_entry.id   AF-A0A7Y5G1Y7-F1
#
_cell.length_a   1.000
_cell.length_b   1.000
_cell.length_c   1.000
_cell.angle_alpha   90.00
_cell.angle_beta   90.00
_cell.angle_gamma   90.00
#
_symmetry.space_group_name_H-M   'P 1'
#
loop_
_entity.id
_entity.type
_entity.pdbx_description
1 polymer ?
#
loop_
_entity_poly.entity_id
_entity_poly.type
_entity_poly.pdbx_seq_one_letter_code
_entity_poly.pdbx_strand_id
1 'polypeptide(L)'
;KPGKWSILQVLQHLADSELVTSMRLRMILAHDTPDIQGYDQDAWATKLNYSECSLTDTLEQLRVLRRVNLKLLHSLNESQMNRVGIHSERGPESVRKISQLVAGHDLLHLNQIRRIKKAIGF
;
A
#
# COMPACT_ATOMS: atom_id res chain seq x y z
N LYS A 1 -2.77 17.82 -13.96
CA LYS A 1 -4.09 18.10 -14.58
C LYS A 1 -5.16 17.87 -13.53
N PRO A 2 -6.30 18.59 -13.58
CA PRO A 2 -7.43 18.35 -12.68
C PRO A 2 -7.82 16.87 -12.64
N GLY A 3 -8.14 16.35 -11.46
CA GLY A 3 -8.51 14.94 -11.27
C GLY A 3 -7.36 13.92 -11.39
N LYS A 4 -6.09 14.37 -11.36
CA LYS A 4 -4.91 13.48 -11.32
C LYS A 4 -4.02 13.84 -10.13
N TRP A 5 -3.51 12.82 -9.46
CA TRP A 5 -2.60 13.00 -8.34
C TRP A 5 -1.23 13.56 -8.76
N SER A 6 -0.70 14.45 -7.93
CA SER A 6 0.70 14.90 -7.97
C SER A 6 1.65 13.78 -7.51
N ILE A 7 2.96 13.96 -7.70
CA ILE A 7 3.97 13.02 -7.18
C ILE A 7 3.85 12.90 -5.66
N LEU A 8 3.66 14.01 -4.94
CA LEU A 8 3.50 14.01 -3.48
C LEU A 8 2.28 13.19 -3.05
N GLN A 9 1.13 13.38 -3.71
CA GLN A 9 -0.07 12.60 -3.41
C GLN A 9 0.11 11.10 -3.70
N VAL A 10 0.83 10.75 -4.77
CA VAL A 10 1.18 9.35 -5.07
C VAL A 10 2.09 8.77 -3.97
N LEU A 11 3.06 9.53 -3.47
CA LEU A 11 3.94 9.08 -2.40
C LEU A 11 3.18 8.88 -1.09
N GLN A 12 2.28 9.78 -0.73
CA GLN A 12 1.44 9.63 0.47
C GLN A 12 0.51 8.43 0.34
N HIS A 13 -0.09 8.22 -0.84
CA HIS A 13 -0.88 7.03 -1.14
C HIS A 13 -0.07 5.73 -0.96
N LEU A 14 1.18 5.69 -1.41
CA LEU A 14 2.05 4.52 -1.18
C LEU A 14 2.32 4.29 0.31
N ALA A 15 2.56 5.37 1.08
CA ALA A 15 2.77 5.27 2.53
C ALA A 15 1.54 4.70 3.26
N ASP A 16 0.35 5.17 2.92
CA ASP A 16 -0.89 4.70 3.55
C ASP A 16 -1.30 3.30 3.05
N SER A 17 -0.97 2.95 1.80
CA SER A 17 -1.09 1.58 1.31
C SER A 17 -0.21 0.59 2.09
N GLU A 18 1.00 0.99 2.51
CA GLU A 18 1.84 0.17 3.40
C GLU A 18 1.21 0.02 4.79
N LEU A 19 0.57 1.06 5.32
CA LEU A 19 -0.13 0.99 6.61
C LEU A 19 -1.30 0.00 6.57
N VAL A 20 -2.12 0.08 5.52
CA VAL A 20 -3.22 -0.87 5.29
C VAL A 20 -2.67 -2.28 5.13
N THR A 21 -1.58 -2.44 4.37
CA THR A 21 -0.90 -3.74 4.22
C THR A 21 -0.42 -4.28 5.57
N SER A 22 0.18 -3.43 6.41
CA SER A 22 0.64 -3.82 7.75
C SER A 22 -0.48 -4.41 8.59
N MET A 23 -1.66 -3.78 8.55
CA MET A 23 -2.83 -4.24 9.29
C MET A 23 -3.33 -5.58 8.71
N ARG A 24 -3.55 -5.65 7.39
CA ARG A 24 -4.09 -6.84 6.72
C ARG A 24 -3.24 -8.08 6.95
N LEU A 25 -1.92 -7.95 6.84
CA LEU A 25 -0.99 -9.04 7.10
C LEU A 25 -1.16 -9.60 8.51
N ARG A 26 -1.24 -8.73 9.52
CA ARG A 26 -1.39 -9.13 10.93
C ARG A 26 -2.72 -9.80 11.19
N MET A 27 -3.81 -9.28 10.63
CA MET A 27 -5.12 -9.92 10.75
C MET A 27 -5.10 -11.34 10.20
N ILE A 28 -4.64 -11.51 8.96
CA ILE A 28 -4.64 -12.83 8.30
C ILE A 28 -3.72 -13.82 9.04
N LEU A 29 -2.60 -13.35 9.57
CA LEU A 29 -1.66 -14.19 10.29
C LEU A 29 -2.14 -14.57 11.69
N ALA A 30 -2.86 -13.69 12.39
CA ALA A 30 -3.25 -13.89 13.78
C ALA A 30 -4.66 -14.48 13.94
N HIS A 31 -5.56 -14.28 12.97
CA HIS A 31 -6.96 -14.70 13.04
C HIS A 31 -7.28 -15.71 11.94
N ASP A 32 -8.30 -16.53 12.15
CA ASP A 32 -8.75 -17.53 11.18
C ASP A 32 -9.74 -16.93 10.19
N THR A 33 -9.30 -16.76 8.95
CA THR A 33 -10.10 -16.25 7.82
C THR A 33 -10.83 -14.93 8.12
N PRO A 34 -10.11 -13.88 8.55
CA PRO A 34 -10.75 -12.61 8.91
C PRO A 34 -11.29 -11.88 7.68
N ASP A 35 -12.33 -11.07 7.89
CA ASP A 35 -12.76 -10.09 6.91
C ASP A 35 -11.72 -8.97 6.74
N ILE A 36 -11.45 -8.61 5.50
CA ILE A 36 -10.48 -7.60 5.11
C ILE A 36 -11.19 -6.48 4.38
N GLN A 37 -11.22 -5.31 5.01
CA GLN A 37 -11.93 -4.14 4.51
C GLN A 37 -11.16 -3.46 3.35
N GLY A 38 -11.87 -3.17 2.26
CA GLY A 38 -11.43 -2.22 1.22
C GLY A 38 -11.48 -0.77 1.72
N TYR A 39 -10.78 0.14 1.04
CA TYR A 39 -10.80 1.56 1.39
C TYR A 39 -10.88 2.42 0.14
N ASP A 40 -11.50 3.59 0.26
CA ASP A 40 -11.61 4.58 -0.81
C ASP A 40 -10.36 5.47 -0.82
N GLN A 41 -9.43 5.13 -1.70
CA GLN A 41 -8.16 5.86 -1.85
C GLN A 41 -8.34 7.32 -2.30
N ASP A 42 -9.38 7.62 -3.10
CA ASP A 42 -9.63 8.99 -3.59
C ASP A 42 -10.21 9.86 -2.48
N ALA A 43 -11.09 9.27 -1.65
CA ALA A 43 -11.56 9.91 -0.44
C ALA A 43 -10.42 10.14 0.55
N TRP A 44 -9.48 9.21 0.71
CA TRP A 44 -8.31 9.41 1.59
C TRP A 44 -7.42 10.54 1.07
N ALA A 45 -7.09 10.52 -0.23
CA ALA A 45 -6.26 11.55 -0.84
C ALA A 45 -6.83 12.96 -0.65
N THR A 46 -8.16 13.08 -0.66
CA THR A 46 -8.88 14.35 -0.50
C THR A 46 -9.08 14.71 0.98
N LYS A 47 -9.68 13.81 1.77
CA LYS A 47 -10.11 14.09 3.15
C LYS A 47 -8.96 14.08 4.16
N LEU A 48 -7.83 13.46 3.83
CA LEU A 48 -6.61 13.47 4.63
C LEU A 48 -5.58 14.47 4.09
N ASN A 49 -5.98 15.35 3.17
CA ASN A 49 -5.17 16.47 2.67
C ASN A 49 -3.80 16.06 2.12
N TYR A 50 -3.72 15.03 1.27
CA TYR A 50 -2.43 14.55 0.73
C TYR A 50 -1.64 15.63 -0.03
N SER A 51 -2.30 16.67 -0.53
CA SER A 51 -1.64 17.81 -1.18
C SER A 51 -0.82 18.68 -0.22
N GLU A 52 -1.07 18.59 1.07
CA GLU A 52 -0.44 19.41 2.12
C GLU A 52 0.58 18.63 2.96
N CYS A 53 0.77 17.34 2.66
CA CYS A 53 1.73 16.50 3.39
C CYS A 53 3.18 16.96 3.20
N SER A 54 3.98 16.79 4.26
CA SER A 54 5.42 16.96 4.22
C SER A 54 6.08 15.81 3.45
N LEU A 55 6.78 16.12 2.36
CA LEU A 55 7.48 15.11 1.55
C LEU A 55 8.44 14.26 2.40
N THR A 56 9.17 14.88 3.32
CA THR A 56 10.12 14.20 4.20
C THR A 56 9.41 13.20 5.10
N ASP A 57 8.32 13.62 5.74
CA ASP A 57 7.57 12.75 6.66
C ASP A 57 6.88 11.61 5.90
N THR A 58 6.32 11.90 4.72
CA THR A 58 5.74 10.88 3.83
C THR A 58 6.76 9.79 3.46
N LEU A 59 7.97 10.19 3.06
CA LEU A 59 9.03 9.25 2.69
C LEU A 59 9.50 8.43 3.89
N GLU A 60 9.62 9.05 5.06
CA GLU A 60 9.98 8.37 6.30
C GLU A 60 8.90 7.37 6.73
N GLN A 61 7.62 7.75 6.67
CA GLN A 61 6.49 6.85 6.93
C GLN A 61 6.54 5.62 6.00
N LEU A 62 6.66 5.84 4.70
CA LEU A 62 6.78 4.77 3.71
C LEU A 62 7.97 3.84 4.02
N ARG A 63 9.14 4.43 4.30
CA ARG A 63 10.38 3.68 4.59
C ARG A 63 10.25 2.80 5.83
N VAL A 64 9.67 3.33 6.91
CA VAL A 64 9.50 2.62 8.18
C VAL A 64 8.47 1.50 8.03
N LEU A 65 7.30 1.77 7.45
CA LEU A 65 6.25 0.77 7.27
C LEU A 65 6.71 -0.36 6.34
N ARG A 66 7.39 -0.03 5.23
CA ARG A 66 7.99 -1.02 4.34
C ARG A 66 8.98 -1.93 5.07
N ARG A 67 9.87 -1.36 5.89
CA ARG A 67 10.82 -2.13 6.69
C ARG A 67 10.12 -3.08 7.65
N VAL A 68 9.07 -2.61 8.33
CA VAL A 68 8.28 -3.42 9.26
C VAL A 68 7.58 -4.57 8.54
N ASN A 69 6.97 -4.29 7.38
CA ASN A 69 6.26 -5.30 6.60
C ASN A 69 7.21 -6.35 6.01
N LEU A 70 8.35 -5.93 5.44
CA LEU A 70 9.35 -6.87 4.93
C LEU A 70 9.95 -7.74 6.03
N LYS A 71 10.23 -7.17 7.21
CA LYS A 71 10.72 -7.95 8.36
C LYS A 71 9.73 -9.05 8.75
N LEU A 72 8.44 -8.74 8.80
CA LEU A 72 7.39 -9.73 9.07
C LEU A 72 7.37 -10.80 7.97
N LEU A 73 7.28 -10.41 6.70
CA LEU A 73 7.18 -11.33 5.56
C LEU A 73 8.38 -12.29 5.48
N HIS A 74 9.61 -11.81 5.74
CA HIS A 74 10.81 -12.66 5.74
C HIS A 74 10.85 -13.68 6.89
N SER A 75 10.06 -13.49 7.94
CA SER A 75 9.98 -14.46 9.04
C SER A 75 8.94 -15.56 8.83
N LEU A 76 8.12 -15.48 7.78
CA LEU A 76 7.01 -16.40 7.57
C LEU A 76 7.48 -17.69 6.87
N ASN A 77 6.91 -18.81 7.28
CA ASN A 77 7.04 -20.07 6.57
C ASN A 77 5.95 -20.22 5.48
N GLU A 78 6.03 -21.30 4.71
CA GLU A 78 5.10 -21.57 3.60
C GLU A 78 3.63 -21.68 4.03
N SER A 79 3.32 -22.30 5.18
CA SER A 79 1.93 -22.42 5.62
C SER A 79 1.36 -21.06 6.03
N GLN A 80 2.16 -20.20 6.67
CA GLN A 80 1.79 -18.82 7.01
C GLN A 80 1.60 -17.95 5.78
N MET A 81 2.46 -18.09 4.76
CA MET A 81 2.32 -17.38 3.48
C MET A 81 1.03 -17.75 2.73
N ASN A 82 0.49 -18.94 2.99
CA ASN A 82 -0.75 -19.44 2.39
C ASN A 82 -2.00 -19.18 3.25
N ARG A 83 -1.88 -18.58 4.45
CA ARG A 83 -3.06 -18.13 5.23
C ARG A 83 -3.84 -17.08 4.45
N VAL A 84 -5.17 -17.11 4.61
CA VAL A 84 -6.14 -16.34 3.81
C VAL A 84 -7.02 -15.47 4.71
N GLY A 85 -7.35 -14.26 4.23
CA GLY A 85 -8.49 -13.47 4.68
C GLY A 85 -9.45 -13.19 3.53
N ILE A 86 -10.66 -12.70 3.83
CA ILE A 86 -11.71 -12.44 2.83
C ILE A 86 -11.79 -10.93 2.57
N HIS A 87 -11.27 -10.47 1.44
CA HIS A 87 -11.39 -9.07 1.05
C HIS A 87 -12.82 -8.74 0.64
N SER A 88 -13.38 -7.68 1.22
CA SER A 88 -14.78 -7.25 1.04
C SER A 88 -15.22 -7.12 -0.43
N GLU A 89 -14.29 -6.74 -1.31
CA GLU A 89 -14.55 -6.55 -2.75
C GLU A 89 -13.93 -7.62 -3.65
N ARG A 90 -12.87 -8.30 -3.22
CA ARG A 90 -12.03 -9.17 -4.09
C ARG A 90 -12.07 -10.64 -3.69
N GLY A 91 -12.80 -10.97 -2.62
CA GLY A 91 -12.88 -12.32 -2.08
C GLY A 91 -11.57 -12.77 -1.43
N PRO A 92 -11.28 -14.07 -1.43
CA PRO A 92 -10.11 -14.64 -0.74
C PRO A 92 -8.77 -14.05 -1.21
N GLU A 93 -7.96 -13.61 -0.25
CA GLU A 93 -6.58 -13.18 -0.47
C GLU A 93 -5.63 -13.83 0.54
N SER A 94 -4.61 -14.53 0.03
CA SER A 94 -3.54 -15.03 0.87
C SER A 94 -2.52 -13.94 1.21
N VAL A 95 -1.74 -14.16 2.27
CA VAL A 95 -0.57 -13.32 2.58
C VAL A 95 0.32 -13.16 1.35
N ARG A 96 0.63 -14.27 0.66
CA ARG A 96 1.41 -14.28 -0.58
C ARG A 96 0.80 -13.40 -1.68
N LYS A 97 -0.51 -13.54 -1.92
CA LYS A 97 -1.22 -12.74 -2.92
C LYS A 97 -1.15 -11.25 -2.58
N ILE A 98 -1.36 -10.87 -1.32
CA ILE A 98 -1.25 -9.48 -0.88
C ILE A 98 0.16 -8.94 -1.10
N SER A 99 1.22 -9.69 -0.74
CA SER A 99 2.60 -9.25 -0.97
C SER A 99 2.90 -9.01 -2.46
N GLN A 100 2.39 -9.86 -3.34
CA GLN A 100 2.54 -9.69 -4.80
C GLN A 100 1.76 -8.49 -5.32
N LEU A 101 0.53 -8.27 -4.82
CA LEU A 101 -0.29 -7.10 -5.18
C LEU A 101 0.41 -5.80 -4.80
N VAL A 102 0.99 -5.72 -3.59
CA VAL A 102 1.73 -4.54 -3.13
C VAL A 102 2.97 -4.30 -4.01
N ALA A 103 3.74 -5.34 -4.34
CA ALA A 103 4.89 -5.20 -5.24
C ALA A 103 4.49 -4.71 -6.64
N GLY A 104 3.39 -5.22 -7.21
CA GLY A 104 2.87 -4.75 -8.49
C GLY A 104 2.36 -3.31 -8.44
N HIS A 105 1.68 -2.95 -7.35
CA HIS A 105 1.18 -1.60 -7.07
C HIS A 105 2.31 -0.57 -6.99
N ASP A 106 3.41 -0.89 -6.32
CA ASP A 106 4.61 -0.05 -6.27
C ASP A 106 5.16 0.25 -7.67
N LEU A 107 5.31 -0.79 -8.50
CA LEU A 107 5.85 -0.63 -9.85
C LEU A 107 4.93 0.23 -10.73
N LEU A 108 3.61 0.08 -10.58
CA LEU A 108 2.62 0.91 -11.27
C LEU A 108 2.80 2.39 -10.92
N HIS A 109 2.88 2.72 -9.63
CA HIS A 109 3.02 4.10 -9.16
C HIS A 109 4.42 4.68 -9.42
N LEU A 110 5.47 3.87 -9.35
CA LEU A 110 6.80 4.30 -9.77
C LEU A 110 6.81 4.71 -11.26
N ASN A 111 6.14 3.95 -12.11
CA ASN A 111 5.98 4.30 -13.52
C ASN A 111 5.11 5.56 -13.70
N GLN A 112 4.08 5.77 -12.86
CA GLN A 112 3.33 7.02 -12.83
C GLN A 112 4.24 8.21 -12.49
N ILE A 113 5.06 8.11 -11.45
CA ILE A 113 6.01 9.17 -11.05
C ILE A 113 6.98 9.47 -12.19
N ARG A 114 7.57 8.44 -12.82
CA ARG A 114 8.46 8.61 -13.98
C ARG A 114 7.79 9.33 -15.14
N ARG A 115 6.53 8.99 -15.45
CA ARG A 115 5.75 9.69 -16.49
C ARG A 115 5.49 11.15 -16.14
N ILE A 116 5.19 11.46 -14.88
CA ILE A 116 4.99 12.83 -14.43
C ILE A 116 6.29 13.62 -14.58
N LYS A 117 7.42 13.10 -14.07
CA LYS A 117 8.75 13.72 -14.23
C LYS A 117 9.07 14.03 -15.69
N LYS A 118 8.92 13.04 -16.58
CA LYS A 118 9.16 13.24 -18.02
C LYS A 118 8.29 14.33 -18.61
N ALA A 119 7.02 14.41 -18.20
CA ALA A 119 6.08 15.42 -18.71
C ALA A 119 6.43 16.85 -18.24
N ILE A 120 7.19 17.01 -17.16
CA ILE A 120 7.64 18.31 -16.63
C ILE A 120 9.13 18.58 -16.92
N GLY A 121 9.77 17.79 -17.80
CA GLY A 121 11.14 18.03 -18.26
C GLY A 121 12.26 17.46 -17.37
N PHE A 122 11.95 16.49 -16.50
CA PHE A 122 12.91 15.78 -15.63
C PHE A 122 12.99 14.28 -15.89
#